data_AF-A0A174CDU6-F1
#
_entry.id   AF-A0A174CDU6-F1
#
_cell.length_a   1.000
_cell.length_b   1.000
_cell.length_c   1.000
_cell.angle_alpha   90.00
_cell.angle_beta   90.00
_cell.angle_gamma   90.00
#
_symmetry.space_group_name_H-M   'P 1'
#
loop_
_entity.id
_entity.type
_entity.pdbx_description
1 polymer ?
#
loop_
_entity_poly.entity_id
_entity_poly.type
_entity_poly.pdbx_seq_one_letter_code
_entity_poly.pdbx_strand_id
1 'polypeptide(L)'
;MRYKDFEGTLEELVEQKLQEIEEKEHVRILHAVESGSRSWGFASPDSDYDVRFIYVRRQEDYLKLEPARDVIEWELDETLDINGWDLQKALRQYHRSNSTLFEWANSPVIYRTTEEWRQIHQAASVYFSEKAAMYHYYGTAKSNFLEFLQGDTVKYKKYFYVIRPVLACKWIEEHACPPPVLFSELMEAVRGCGDLAKVLAAIEKLLEIKAMTPESGSGERIEVLNHFIEGQLDYYKTLLDKKTDDRRESWDVLDRLFLESLKVR
;
A
#
# COMPACT_ATOMS: atom_id res chain seq x y z
N MET A 1 6.61 23.84 2.32
CA MET A 1 6.24 23.37 3.67
C MET A 1 7.31 23.82 4.66
N ARG A 2 6.95 23.95 5.94
CA ARG A 2 7.92 24.11 7.03
C ARG A 2 7.89 22.83 7.86
N TYR A 3 9.04 22.22 8.05
CA TYR A 3 9.18 21.03 8.89
C TYR A 3 10.50 21.14 9.65
N LYS A 4 10.43 21.25 10.98
CA LYS A 4 11.59 21.56 11.83
C LYS A 4 12.32 22.80 11.27
N ASP A 5 13.61 22.69 10.97
CA ASP A 5 14.44 23.77 10.43
C ASP A 5 14.45 23.83 8.89
N PHE A 6 13.64 23.01 8.21
CA PHE A 6 13.57 22.95 6.74
C PHE A 6 12.46 23.85 6.18
N GLU A 7 12.79 24.60 5.11
CA GLU A 7 11.86 25.39 4.31
C GLU A 7 12.08 25.07 2.81
N GLY A 8 11.10 24.43 2.18
CA GLY A 8 11.18 23.95 0.79
C GLY A 8 9.95 23.14 0.40
N THR A 9 9.99 22.38 -0.70
CA THR A 9 8.92 21.44 -1.06
C THR A 9 9.01 20.14 -0.27
N LEU A 10 7.94 19.33 -0.30
CA LEU A 10 7.97 18.00 0.31
C LEU A 10 8.97 17.09 -0.40
N GLU A 11 8.99 17.15 -1.72
CA GLU A 11 9.88 16.36 -2.55
C GLU A 11 11.35 16.65 -2.24
N GLU A 12 11.70 17.92 -2.03
CA GLU A 12 13.04 18.34 -1.60
C GLU A 12 13.39 17.80 -0.21
N LEU A 13 12.45 17.88 0.75
CA LEU A 13 12.64 17.34 2.10
C LEU A 13 12.84 15.83 2.08
N VAL A 14 11.99 15.10 1.35
CA VAL A 14 12.06 13.64 1.23
C VAL A 14 13.38 13.26 0.57
N GLU A 15 13.77 13.92 -0.53
CA GLU A 15 15.03 13.65 -1.21
C GLU A 15 16.24 13.90 -0.29
N GLN A 16 16.24 14.98 0.50
CA GLN A 16 17.27 15.21 1.52
C GLN A 16 17.31 14.07 2.54
N LYS A 17 16.16 13.61 3.04
CA LYS A 17 16.09 12.52 4.01
C LYS A 17 16.54 11.18 3.43
N LEU A 18 16.22 10.90 2.17
CA LEU A 18 16.71 9.70 1.47
C LEU A 18 18.24 9.72 1.35
N GLN A 19 18.85 10.87 1.04
CA GLN A 19 20.32 11.01 1.02
C GLN A 19 20.93 10.80 2.42
N GLU A 20 20.35 11.41 3.46
CA GLU A 20 20.80 11.20 4.85
C GLU A 20 20.76 9.71 5.26
N ILE A 21 19.73 8.98 4.83
CA ILE A 21 19.59 7.54 5.07
C ILE A 21 20.68 6.75 4.34
N GLU A 22 20.90 7.00 3.05
CA GLU A 22 21.94 6.31 2.27
C GLU A 22 23.33 6.48 2.89
N GLU A 23 23.66 7.71 3.31
CA GLU A 23 24.95 8.03 3.94
C GLU A 23 25.13 7.34 5.29
N LYS A 24 24.13 7.42 6.18
CA LYS A 24 24.22 6.92 7.57
C LYS A 24 24.07 5.41 7.68
N GLU A 25 23.20 4.81 6.87
CA GLU A 25 22.94 3.36 6.88
C GLU A 25 23.85 2.60 5.90
N HIS A 26 24.64 3.32 5.09
CA HIS A 26 25.50 2.77 4.05
C HIS A 26 24.75 1.85 3.08
N VAL A 27 23.58 2.32 2.64
CA VAL A 27 22.68 1.61 1.71
C VAL A 27 22.47 2.41 0.44
N ARG A 28 21.92 1.75 -0.58
CA ARG A 28 21.47 2.39 -1.82
C ARG A 28 19.97 2.24 -1.97
N ILE A 29 19.26 3.35 -2.10
CA ILE A 29 17.81 3.39 -2.25
C ILE A 29 17.47 3.22 -3.73
N LEU A 30 16.73 2.15 -4.02
CA LEU A 30 16.34 1.76 -5.37
C LEU A 30 15.02 2.41 -5.80
N HIS A 31 14.13 2.62 -4.83
CA HIS A 31 12.79 3.14 -5.04
C HIS A 31 12.28 3.81 -3.78
N ALA A 32 11.61 4.95 -3.90
CA ALA A 32 10.94 5.64 -2.80
C ALA A 32 9.64 6.27 -3.32
N VAL A 33 8.55 6.09 -2.58
CA VAL A 33 7.19 6.48 -2.96
C VAL A 33 6.41 7.02 -1.78
N GLU A 34 5.35 7.76 -2.07
CA GLU A 34 4.29 8.00 -1.10
C GLU A 34 3.43 6.75 -0.97
N SER A 35 2.94 6.47 0.24
CA SER A 35 1.94 5.44 0.50
C SER A 35 0.77 6.00 1.32
N GLY A 36 -0.10 5.14 1.85
CA GLY A 36 -1.22 5.59 2.70
C GLY A 36 -2.23 6.49 1.99
N SER A 37 -2.97 7.27 2.78
CA SER A 37 -4.14 8.03 2.27
C SER A 37 -3.81 9.09 1.24
N ARG A 38 -2.58 9.61 1.22
CA ARG A 38 -2.11 10.56 0.22
C ARG A 38 -1.94 9.88 -1.13
N SER A 39 -1.27 8.73 -1.16
CA SER A 39 -1.15 7.92 -2.38
C SER A 39 -2.50 7.44 -2.92
N TRP A 40 -3.48 7.22 -2.05
CA TRP A 40 -4.83 6.79 -2.42
C TRP A 40 -5.71 7.90 -3.01
N GLY A 41 -5.29 9.17 -2.92
CA GLY A 41 -5.99 10.31 -3.51
C GLY A 41 -7.15 10.86 -2.66
N PHE A 42 -7.17 10.57 -1.35
CA PHE A 42 -8.23 11.05 -0.45
C PHE A 42 -7.72 11.58 0.89
N ALA A 43 -6.45 12.00 0.97
CA ALA A 43 -5.89 12.53 2.20
C ALA A 43 -6.63 13.78 2.70
N SER A 44 -6.70 13.90 4.02
CA SER A 44 -7.15 15.14 4.66
C SER A 44 -5.95 16.10 4.77
N PRO A 45 -6.18 17.41 5.01
CA PRO A 45 -5.10 18.39 5.12
C PRO A 45 -4.08 18.09 6.23
N ASP A 46 -4.50 17.36 7.26
CA ASP A 46 -3.74 16.94 8.44
C ASP A 46 -3.17 15.52 8.34
N SER A 47 -3.25 14.87 7.18
CA SER A 47 -2.62 13.56 6.97
C SER A 47 -1.09 13.67 6.99
N ASP A 48 -0.45 12.71 7.67
CA ASP A 48 0.99 12.45 7.64
C ASP A 48 1.49 12.06 6.24
N TYR A 49 2.80 12.17 6.04
CA TYR A 49 3.48 11.76 4.82
C TYR A 49 4.13 10.40 5.03
N ASP A 50 3.53 9.37 4.42
CA ASP A 50 3.96 7.99 4.52
C ASP A 50 4.97 7.68 3.41
N VAL A 51 6.25 7.96 3.63
CA VAL A 51 7.30 7.61 2.66
C VAL A 51 7.69 6.16 2.84
N ARG A 52 7.63 5.37 1.76
CA ARG A 52 8.06 3.97 1.74
C ARG A 52 9.14 3.77 0.71
N PHE A 53 10.20 3.04 1.05
CA PHE A 53 11.32 2.85 0.15
C PHE A 53 11.88 1.43 0.15
N ILE A 54 12.54 1.08 -0.95
CA ILE A 54 13.28 -0.18 -1.10
C ILE A 54 14.76 0.18 -1.22
N TYR A 55 15.58 -0.49 -0.41
CA TYR A 55 17.02 -0.28 -0.42
C TYR A 55 17.78 -1.60 -0.56
N VAL A 56 19.01 -1.52 -1.04
CA VAL A 56 19.95 -2.64 -1.08
C VAL A 56 21.19 -2.29 -0.27
N ARG A 57 21.69 -3.27 0.50
CA ARG A 57 22.92 -3.14 1.28
C ARG A 57 24.13 -3.59 0.46
N ARG A 58 25.33 -3.38 0.99
CA ARG A 58 26.54 -3.93 0.39
C ARG A 58 26.55 -5.45 0.52
N GLN A 59 27.16 -6.14 -0.43
CA GLN A 59 27.24 -7.61 -0.43
C GLN A 59 27.78 -8.17 0.90
N GLU A 60 28.77 -7.52 1.50
CA GLU A 60 29.37 -7.93 2.77
C GLU A 60 28.36 -7.94 3.94
N ASP A 61 27.34 -7.08 3.91
CA ASP A 61 26.32 -7.02 4.96
C ASP A 61 25.39 -8.25 4.94
N TYR A 62 25.19 -8.86 3.76
CA TYR A 62 24.41 -10.10 3.62
C TYR A 62 25.19 -11.37 3.95
N LEU A 63 26.52 -11.29 4.05
CA LEU A 63 27.41 -12.42 4.31
C LEU A 63 27.90 -12.49 5.77
N LYS A 64 27.42 -11.57 6.63
CA LYS A 64 27.71 -11.58 8.07
C LYS A 64 27.01 -12.75 8.76
N LEU A 65 27.66 -13.29 9.81
CA LEU A 65 27.07 -14.34 10.66
C LEU A 65 25.86 -13.83 11.44
N GLU A 66 25.95 -12.59 11.92
CA GLU A 66 24.80 -11.87 12.49
C GLU A 66 24.03 -11.20 11.35
N PRO A 67 22.73 -11.53 11.17
CA PRO A 67 21.96 -10.95 10.09
C PRO A 67 21.72 -9.46 10.33
N ALA A 68 21.90 -8.65 9.28
CA ALA A 68 21.52 -7.25 9.31
C ALA A 68 19.99 -7.10 9.43
N ARG A 69 19.54 -6.01 10.07
CA ARG A 69 18.12 -5.64 10.07
C ARG A 69 17.63 -5.41 8.64
N ASP A 70 16.46 -5.97 8.34
CA ASP A 70 15.82 -5.94 7.03
C ASP A 70 14.83 -4.79 6.84
N VAL A 71 14.75 -3.89 7.83
CA VAL A 71 13.93 -2.67 7.85
C VAL A 71 14.76 -1.50 8.38
N ILE A 72 14.57 -0.33 7.77
CA ILE A 72 15.04 0.97 8.28
C ILE A 72 13.80 1.82 8.62
N GLU A 73 13.79 2.41 9.80
CA GLU A 73 12.75 3.32 10.29
C GLU A 73 13.39 4.69 10.49
N TRP A 74 12.78 5.74 9.95
CA TRP A 74 13.38 7.07 9.93
C TRP A 74 12.34 8.17 10.15
N GLU A 75 12.66 9.13 11.02
CA GLU A 75 11.82 10.30 11.31
C GLU A 75 10.34 9.92 11.57
N LEU A 76 10.08 8.97 12.49
CA LEU A 76 8.74 8.50 12.85
C LEU A 76 7.99 9.54 13.71
N ASP A 77 7.55 10.65 13.13
CA ASP A 77 6.79 11.69 13.84
C ASP A 77 5.43 11.99 13.21
N GLU A 78 4.70 12.95 13.78
CA GLU A 78 3.33 13.26 13.35
C GLU A 78 3.25 13.88 11.94
N THR A 79 4.39 14.21 11.33
CA THR A 79 4.44 14.76 9.98
C THR A 79 5.04 13.78 8.97
N LEU A 80 6.19 13.19 9.27
CA LEU A 80 6.83 12.20 8.41
C LEU A 80 6.75 10.81 9.04
N ASP A 81 6.48 9.80 8.23
CA ASP A 81 6.73 8.40 8.57
C ASP A 81 7.53 7.80 7.41
N ILE A 82 8.84 7.62 7.59
CA ILE A 82 9.70 7.07 6.55
C ILE A 82 10.13 5.64 6.94
N ASN A 83 9.69 4.66 6.15
CA ASN A 83 9.99 3.24 6.39
C ASN A 83 10.55 2.57 5.13
N GLY A 84 11.64 1.84 5.28
CA GLY A 84 12.32 1.17 4.19
C GLY A 84 12.43 -0.33 4.39
N TRP A 85 12.27 -1.09 3.31
CA TRP A 85 12.52 -2.53 3.29
C TRP A 85 13.78 -2.86 2.49
N ASP A 86 14.59 -3.74 3.05
CA ASP A 86 15.72 -4.34 2.36
C ASP A 86 15.26 -5.11 1.11
N LEU A 87 16.08 -5.12 0.05
CA LEU A 87 15.75 -5.78 -1.20
C LEU A 87 15.53 -7.29 -1.04
N GLN A 88 16.30 -7.97 -0.19
CA GLN A 88 16.08 -9.40 0.10
C GLN A 88 14.69 -9.60 0.74
N LYS A 89 14.29 -8.71 1.66
CA LYS A 89 12.94 -8.73 2.25
C LYS A 89 11.89 -8.46 1.18
N ALA A 90 12.06 -7.45 0.34
CA ALA A 90 11.12 -7.11 -0.72
C ALA A 90 10.91 -8.29 -1.69
N LEU A 91 11.99 -8.94 -2.14
CA LEU A 91 11.89 -10.11 -3.01
C LEU A 91 11.16 -11.29 -2.33
N ARG A 92 11.40 -11.54 -1.04
CA ARG A 92 10.62 -12.52 -0.27
C ARG A 92 9.14 -12.13 -0.14
N GLN A 93 8.82 -10.85 -0.10
CA GLN A 93 7.44 -10.37 -0.07
C GLN A 93 6.77 -10.47 -1.45
N TYR A 94 7.49 -10.32 -2.55
CA TYR A 94 7.00 -10.69 -3.88
C TYR A 94 6.64 -12.17 -3.93
N HIS A 95 7.51 -13.07 -3.44
CA HIS A 95 7.21 -14.51 -3.40
C HIS A 95 5.91 -14.85 -2.66
N ARG A 96 5.65 -14.12 -1.56
CA ARG A 96 4.41 -14.25 -0.77
C ARG A 96 3.21 -13.56 -1.39
N SER A 97 3.39 -12.86 -2.51
CA SER A 97 2.42 -11.96 -3.13
C SER A 97 1.85 -10.93 -2.16
N ASN A 98 2.72 -10.27 -1.39
CA ASN A 98 2.31 -9.27 -0.41
C ASN A 98 1.75 -8.02 -1.10
N SER A 99 0.45 -7.74 -0.89
CA SER A 99 -0.23 -6.59 -1.49
C SER A 99 0.42 -5.24 -1.17
N THR A 100 0.95 -5.05 0.05
CA THR A 100 1.62 -3.79 0.43
C THR A 100 2.81 -3.49 -0.46
N LEU A 101 3.60 -4.51 -0.83
CA LEU A 101 4.72 -4.31 -1.74
C LEU A 101 4.27 -3.95 -3.16
N PHE A 102 3.21 -4.59 -3.65
CA PHE A 102 2.61 -4.22 -4.95
C PHE A 102 2.04 -2.80 -4.92
N GLU A 103 1.45 -2.36 -3.82
CA GLU A 103 0.99 -0.98 -3.66
C GLU A 103 2.15 0.02 -3.69
N TRP A 104 3.27 -0.28 -3.03
CA TRP A 104 4.45 0.58 -3.08
C TRP A 104 5.00 0.66 -4.50
N ALA A 105 5.15 -0.49 -5.17
CA ALA A 105 5.68 -0.54 -6.52
C ALA A 105 4.79 0.16 -7.56
N ASN A 106 3.48 0.19 -7.34
CA ASN A 106 2.47 0.81 -8.21
C ASN A 106 2.02 2.20 -7.71
N SER A 107 2.70 2.79 -6.73
CA SER A 107 2.30 4.10 -6.19
C SER A 107 2.36 5.18 -7.28
N PRO A 108 1.34 6.06 -7.38
CA PRO A 108 1.31 7.12 -8.39
C PRO A 108 2.26 8.27 -8.06
N VAL A 109 2.73 8.38 -6.81
CA VAL A 109 3.62 9.45 -6.35
C VAL A 109 4.98 8.85 -6.03
N ILE A 110 5.91 9.06 -6.95
CA ILE A 110 7.27 8.50 -6.90
C ILE A 110 8.25 9.62 -6.55
N TYR A 111 8.93 9.49 -5.42
CA TYR A 111 10.02 10.40 -5.01
C TYR A 111 11.33 10.03 -5.70
N ARG A 112 11.64 8.74 -5.77
CA ARG A 112 12.86 8.24 -6.40
C ARG A 112 12.61 6.87 -7.03
N THR A 113 13.19 6.62 -8.21
CA THR A 113 13.20 5.27 -8.78
C THR A 113 14.39 5.08 -9.70
N THR A 114 15.05 3.94 -9.56
CA THR A 114 16.19 3.53 -10.38
C THR A 114 15.73 2.64 -11.53
N GLU A 115 16.52 2.57 -12.61
CA GLU A 115 16.24 1.63 -13.71
C GLU A 115 16.33 0.17 -13.24
N GLU A 116 17.27 -0.12 -12.34
CA GLU A 116 17.39 -1.42 -11.69
C GLU A 116 16.11 -1.84 -10.98
N TRP A 117 15.47 -0.94 -10.22
CA TRP A 117 14.19 -1.24 -9.59
C TRP A 117 13.10 -1.54 -10.63
N ARG A 118 13.02 -0.79 -11.73
CA ARG A 118 12.02 -1.05 -12.79
C ARG A 118 12.18 -2.46 -13.35
N GLN A 119 13.41 -2.89 -13.59
CA GLN A 119 13.71 -4.25 -14.08
C GLN A 119 13.37 -5.32 -13.04
N ILE A 120 13.74 -5.10 -11.78
CA ILE A 120 13.40 -5.99 -10.66
C ILE A 120 11.89 -6.14 -10.53
N HIS A 121 11.16 -5.02 -10.48
CA HIS A 121 9.71 -5.02 -10.35
C HIS A 121 9.05 -5.74 -11.53
N GLN A 122 9.41 -5.39 -12.77
CA GLN A 122 8.87 -6.03 -13.97
C GLN A 122 9.06 -7.55 -13.94
N ALA A 123 10.25 -8.03 -13.57
CA ALA A 123 10.55 -9.46 -13.50
C ALA A 123 9.88 -10.16 -12.31
N ALA A 124 9.70 -9.47 -11.18
CA ALA A 124 9.07 -10.00 -9.98
C ALA A 124 7.53 -9.94 -9.99
N SER A 125 6.91 -9.12 -10.86
CA SER A 125 5.45 -9.00 -10.96
C SER A 125 4.73 -10.31 -11.30
N VAL A 126 5.43 -11.28 -11.90
CA VAL A 126 4.93 -12.64 -12.17
C VAL A 126 4.65 -13.46 -10.90
N TYR A 127 5.02 -12.97 -9.72
CA TYR A 127 4.72 -13.60 -8.44
C TYR A 127 3.41 -13.12 -7.82
N PHE A 128 2.68 -12.23 -8.51
CA PHE A 128 1.32 -11.87 -8.07
C PHE A 128 0.43 -13.11 -8.03
N SER A 129 -0.25 -13.30 -6.90
CA SER A 129 -1.24 -14.33 -6.65
C SER A 129 -2.55 -13.64 -6.29
N GLU A 130 -3.59 -13.94 -7.06
CA GLU A 130 -4.92 -13.39 -6.85
C GLU A 130 -5.43 -13.80 -5.47
N LYS A 131 -5.27 -15.07 -5.09
CA LYS A 131 -5.77 -15.57 -3.81
C LYS A 131 -5.08 -14.89 -2.63
N ALA A 132 -3.75 -14.79 -2.66
CA ALA A 132 -2.99 -14.17 -1.57
C ALA A 132 -3.33 -12.69 -1.43
N ALA A 133 -3.40 -11.96 -2.56
CA ALA A 133 -3.73 -10.54 -2.57
C ALA A 133 -5.17 -10.28 -2.08
N MET A 134 -6.15 -11.05 -2.55
CA MET A 134 -7.54 -10.95 -2.10
C MET A 134 -7.69 -11.32 -0.61
N TYR A 135 -6.97 -12.32 -0.10
CA TYR A 135 -7.00 -12.63 1.34
C TYR A 135 -6.46 -11.48 2.19
N HIS A 136 -5.40 -10.80 1.74
CA HIS A 136 -4.87 -9.63 2.41
C HIS A 136 -5.92 -8.51 2.48
N TYR A 137 -6.51 -8.14 1.34
CA TYR A 137 -7.51 -7.08 1.29
C TYR A 137 -8.79 -7.43 2.06
N TYR A 138 -9.29 -8.67 1.93
CA TYR A 138 -10.40 -9.17 2.73
C TYR A 138 -10.12 -9.09 4.23
N GLY A 139 -8.93 -9.55 4.67
CA GLY A 139 -8.51 -9.49 6.07
C GLY A 139 -8.49 -8.06 6.60
N THR A 140 -7.90 -7.14 5.84
CA THR A 140 -7.83 -5.70 6.16
C THR A 140 -9.22 -5.07 6.24
N ALA A 141 -10.12 -5.34 5.28
CA ALA A 141 -11.49 -4.86 5.32
C ALA A 141 -12.24 -5.39 6.54
N LYS A 142 -12.16 -6.71 6.77
CA LYS A 142 -12.88 -7.38 7.87
C LYS A 142 -12.44 -6.85 9.24
N SER A 143 -11.13 -6.74 9.48
CA SER A 143 -10.63 -6.27 10.76
C SER A 143 -11.08 -4.83 11.02
N ASN A 144 -10.90 -3.93 10.05
CA ASN A 144 -11.31 -2.53 10.20
C ASN A 144 -12.83 -2.37 10.32
N PHE A 145 -13.62 -3.20 9.63
CA PHE A 145 -15.08 -3.17 9.73
C PHE A 145 -15.56 -3.55 11.13
N LEU A 146 -15.01 -4.64 11.69
CA LEU A 146 -15.37 -5.12 13.03
C LEU A 146 -14.88 -4.19 14.13
N GLU A 147 -13.73 -3.56 13.95
CA GLU A 147 -13.14 -2.67 14.96
C GLU A 147 -13.79 -1.28 14.96
N PHE A 148 -14.05 -0.70 13.78
CA PHE A 148 -14.35 0.74 13.68
C PHE A 148 -15.75 1.09 13.19
N LEU A 149 -16.49 0.15 12.58
CA LEU A 149 -17.76 0.48 11.89
C LEU A 149 -19.00 -0.19 12.51
N GLN A 150 -18.89 -0.69 13.74
CA GLN A 150 -19.98 -1.39 14.44
C GLN A 150 -20.91 -0.47 15.27
N GLY A 151 -20.41 0.67 15.74
CA GLY A 151 -21.18 1.59 16.59
C GLY A 151 -22.10 2.55 15.82
N ASP A 152 -23.01 3.22 16.53
CA ASP A 152 -23.92 4.22 15.93
C ASP A 152 -23.19 5.46 15.42
N THR A 153 -22.08 5.83 16.07
CA THR A 153 -21.17 6.90 15.65
C THR A 153 -19.82 6.30 15.25
N VAL A 154 -19.35 6.64 14.06
CA VAL A 154 -18.12 6.09 13.46
C VAL A 154 -17.24 7.18 12.87
N LYS A 155 -15.93 6.93 12.81
CA LYS A 155 -14.98 7.81 12.13
C LYS A 155 -15.08 7.61 10.63
N TYR A 156 -15.39 8.66 9.87
CA TYR A 156 -15.58 8.55 8.42
C TYR A 156 -14.31 8.12 7.69
N LYS A 157 -13.13 8.52 8.18
CA LYS A 157 -11.84 8.02 7.64
C LYS A 157 -11.81 6.50 7.57
N LYS A 158 -12.39 5.79 8.56
CA LYS A 158 -12.36 4.32 8.63
C LYS A 158 -13.22 3.62 7.58
N TYR A 159 -14.24 4.27 7.02
CA TYR A 159 -14.94 3.73 5.84
C TYR A 159 -13.98 3.50 4.67
N PHE A 160 -13.05 4.42 4.42
CA PHE A 160 -12.09 4.26 3.32
C PHE A 160 -11.12 3.10 3.53
N TYR A 161 -10.74 2.81 4.78
CA TYR A 161 -9.90 1.65 5.14
C TYR A 161 -10.63 0.31 4.99
N VAL A 162 -11.95 0.32 4.79
CA VAL A 162 -12.76 -0.89 4.57
C VAL A 162 -13.22 -0.98 3.12
N ILE A 163 -13.73 0.11 2.56
CA ILE A 163 -14.24 0.16 1.19
C ILE A 163 -13.10 -0.03 0.19
N ARG A 164 -11.94 0.63 0.38
CA ARG A 164 -10.83 0.48 -0.56
C ARG A 164 -10.38 -0.99 -0.70
N PRO A 165 -10.10 -1.75 0.39
CA PRO A 165 -9.80 -3.17 0.25
C PRO A 165 -10.95 -4.02 -0.32
N VAL A 166 -12.22 -3.69 -0.04
CA VAL A 166 -13.37 -4.36 -0.67
C VAL A 166 -13.37 -4.16 -2.18
N LEU A 167 -13.14 -2.93 -2.66
CA LEU A 167 -13.03 -2.62 -4.08
C LEU A 167 -11.79 -3.25 -4.71
N ALA A 168 -10.68 -3.34 -3.97
CA ALA A 168 -9.48 -4.04 -4.40
C ALA A 168 -9.75 -5.54 -4.64
N CYS A 169 -10.52 -6.21 -3.77
CA CYS A 169 -10.96 -7.58 -4.02
C CYS A 169 -11.75 -7.71 -5.32
N LYS A 170 -12.70 -6.79 -5.57
CA LYS A 170 -13.49 -6.77 -6.81
C LYS A 170 -12.61 -6.59 -8.05
N TRP A 171 -11.65 -5.67 -7.99
CA TRP A 171 -10.71 -5.44 -9.07
C TRP A 171 -9.94 -6.72 -9.42
N ILE A 172 -9.39 -7.39 -8.40
CA ILE A 172 -8.60 -8.62 -8.59
C ILE A 172 -9.47 -9.73 -9.18
N GLU A 173 -10.71 -9.86 -8.72
CA GLU A 173 -11.66 -10.83 -9.25
C GLU A 173 -11.95 -10.61 -10.75
N GLU A 174 -12.06 -9.35 -11.19
CA GLU A 174 -12.41 -9.00 -12.57
C GLU A 174 -11.20 -8.97 -13.52
N HIS A 175 -10.02 -8.57 -13.02
CA HIS A 175 -8.86 -8.25 -13.86
C HIS A 175 -7.66 -9.18 -13.66
N ALA A 176 -7.67 -10.02 -12.61
CA ALA A 176 -6.58 -10.95 -12.28
C ALA A 176 -5.20 -10.28 -12.15
N CYS A 177 -5.16 -9.04 -11.66
CA CYS A 177 -3.94 -8.25 -11.52
C CYS A 177 -3.94 -7.39 -10.24
N PRO A 178 -2.78 -6.84 -9.82
CA PRO A 178 -2.73 -5.91 -8.70
C PRO A 178 -3.72 -4.74 -8.89
N PRO A 179 -4.46 -4.36 -7.85
CA PRO A 179 -5.40 -3.24 -7.93
C PRO A 179 -4.66 -1.90 -8.03
N PRO A 180 -5.29 -0.90 -8.67
CA PRO A 180 -4.75 0.45 -8.67
C PRO A 180 -4.70 1.04 -7.26
N VAL A 181 -3.70 1.89 -7.03
CA VAL A 181 -3.49 2.53 -5.73
C VAL A 181 -4.54 3.62 -5.50
N LEU A 182 -4.87 4.38 -6.54
CA LEU A 182 -5.86 5.46 -6.52
C LEU A 182 -7.27 4.93 -6.26
N PHE A 183 -7.93 5.52 -5.27
CA PHE A 183 -9.30 5.14 -4.92
C PHE A 183 -10.30 5.47 -6.03
N SER A 184 -10.08 6.57 -6.77
CA SER A 184 -10.92 6.95 -7.91
C SER A 184 -10.94 5.87 -9.00
N GLU A 185 -9.81 5.23 -9.28
CA GLU A 185 -9.73 4.16 -10.29
C GLU A 185 -10.48 2.89 -9.84
N LEU A 186 -10.39 2.56 -8.55
CA LEU A 186 -11.20 1.49 -7.95
C LEU A 186 -12.70 1.80 -8.00
N MET A 187 -13.08 3.08 -7.85
CA MET A 187 -14.47 3.52 -7.96
C MET A 187 -15.01 3.40 -9.39
N GLU A 188 -14.20 3.64 -10.42
CA GLU A 188 -14.63 3.44 -11.80
C GLU A 188 -15.00 1.97 -12.09
N ALA A 189 -14.26 1.02 -11.52
CA ALA A 189 -14.56 -0.41 -11.67
C ALA A 189 -15.94 -0.82 -11.12
N VAL A 190 -16.52 -0.05 -10.19
CA VAL A 190 -17.85 -0.31 -9.63
C VAL A 190 -18.99 0.50 -10.26
N ARG A 191 -18.71 1.49 -11.11
CA ARG A 191 -19.75 2.35 -11.72
C ARG A 191 -20.71 1.60 -12.64
N GLY A 192 -20.31 0.45 -13.19
CA GLY A 192 -21.14 -0.33 -14.13
C GLY A 192 -22.18 -1.26 -13.49
N CYS A 193 -22.17 -1.45 -12.16
CA CYS A 193 -23.08 -2.37 -11.47
C CYS A 193 -24.32 -1.61 -10.96
N GLY A 194 -25.47 -1.78 -11.61
CA GLY A 194 -26.71 -1.03 -11.31
C GLY A 194 -27.19 -1.10 -9.84
N ASP A 195 -26.87 -2.18 -9.12
CA ASP A 195 -27.21 -2.34 -7.70
C ASP A 195 -26.33 -1.47 -6.76
N LEU A 196 -25.27 -0.83 -7.29
CA LEU A 196 -24.33 -0.02 -6.51
C LEU A 196 -24.59 1.47 -6.58
N ALA A 197 -25.57 1.97 -7.35
CA ALA A 197 -25.79 3.42 -7.49
C ALA A 197 -25.95 4.15 -6.14
N LYS A 198 -26.68 3.55 -5.19
CA LYS A 198 -26.84 4.10 -3.82
C LYS A 198 -25.55 4.05 -3.00
N VAL A 199 -24.74 3.00 -3.19
CA VAL A 199 -23.44 2.84 -2.54
C VAL A 199 -22.46 3.89 -3.06
N LEU A 200 -22.40 4.08 -4.39
CA LEU A 200 -21.55 5.08 -5.03
C LEU A 200 -21.89 6.49 -4.55
N ALA A 201 -23.17 6.85 -4.56
CA ALA A 201 -23.63 8.14 -4.05
C ALA A 201 -23.24 8.36 -2.57
N ALA A 202 -23.30 7.31 -1.74
CA ALA A 202 -22.89 7.38 -0.35
C ALA A 202 -21.35 7.53 -0.20
N ILE A 203 -20.56 6.89 -1.06
CA ILE A 203 -19.10 7.06 -1.10
C ILE A 203 -18.72 8.47 -1.57
N GLU A 204 -19.37 8.98 -2.62
CA GLU A 204 -19.14 10.34 -3.14
C GLU A 204 -19.44 11.38 -2.05
N LYS A 205 -20.56 11.22 -1.33
CA LYS A 205 -20.88 12.05 -0.15
C LYS A 205 -19.83 11.95 0.96
N LEU A 206 -19.30 10.75 1.23
CA LEU A 206 -18.22 10.58 2.21
C LEU A 206 -16.93 11.31 1.79
N LEU A 207 -16.59 11.29 0.49
CA LEU A 207 -15.44 12.02 -0.05
C LEU A 207 -15.61 13.53 0.13
N GLU A 208 -16.81 14.06 -0.15
CA GLU A 208 -17.15 15.48 0.06
C GLU A 208 -17.01 15.88 1.54
N ILE A 209 -17.56 15.07 2.45
CA ILE A 209 -17.43 15.32 3.90
C ILE A 209 -15.95 15.33 4.30
N LYS A 210 -15.18 14.34 3.84
CA LYS A 210 -13.76 14.22 4.17
C LYS A 210 -12.93 15.40 3.65
N ALA A 211 -13.23 15.91 2.46
CA ALA A 211 -12.54 17.07 1.90
C ALA A 211 -12.71 18.33 2.78
N MET A 212 -13.79 18.40 3.57
CA MET A 212 -14.15 19.55 4.39
C MET A 212 -13.93 19.33 5.89
N THR A 213 -13.52 18.14 6.33
CA THR A 213 -13.34 17.80 7.75
C THR A 213 -11.91 17.31 8.05
N PRO A 214 -11.36 17.65 9.23
CA PRO A 214 -10.12 17.03 9.72
C PRO A 214 -10.26 15.51 9.84
N GLU A 215 -9.15 14.78 9.97
CA GLU A 215 -9.17 13.31 10.07
C GLU A 215 -10.04 12.76 11.22
N SER A 216 -10.32 13.58 12.23
CA SER A 216 -11.19 13.27 13.37
C SER A 216 -12.70 13.28 13.05
N GLY A 217 -13.08 13.64 11.82
CA GLY A 217 -14.46 13.67 11.34
C GLY A 217 -15.21 12.37 11.66
N SER A 218 -16.22 12.48 12.54
CA SER A 218 -17.06 11.39 12.98
C SER A 218 -18.52 11.75 12.78
N GLY A 219 -19.37 10.75 12.57
CA GLY A 219 -20.80 10.96 12.44
C GLY A 219 -21.58 9.66 12.47
N GLU A 220 -22.87 9.76 12.17
CA GLU A 220 -23.76 8.60 12.15
C GLU A 220 -23.28 7.56 11.13
N ARG A 221 -23.41 6.31 11.53
CA ARG A 221 -23.16 5.15 10.66
C ARG A 221 -24.01 5.24 9.40
N ILE A 222 -23.37 5.04 8.25
CA ILE A 222 -24.02 5.09 6.95
C ILE A 222 -24.51 3.68 6.60
N GLU A 223 -25.76 3.39 6.94
CA GLU A 223 -26.36 2.06 6.80
C GLU A 223 -26.17 1.44 5.43
N VAL A 224 -26.35 2.20 4.34
CA VAL A 224 -26.19 1.67 2.98
C VAL A 224 -24.77 1.15 2.71
N LEU A 225 -23.75 1.77 3.30
CA LEU A 225 -22.37 1.32 3.16
C LEU A 225 -22.09 0.10 4.05
N ASN A 226 -22.62 0.09 5.27
CA ASN A 226 -22.48 -1.05 6.16
C ASN A 226 -23.08 -2.33 5.56
N HIS A 227 -24.33 -2.28 5.10
CA HIS A 227 -24.99 -3.43 4.47
C HIS A 227 -24.22 -3.90 3.22
N PHE A 228 -23.70 -2.97 2.42
CA PHE A 228 -22.86 -3.30 1.27
C PHE A 228 -21.58 -4.02 1.70
N ILE A 229 -20.84 -3.46 2.67
CA ILE A 229 -19.60 -4.03 3.18
C ILE A 229 -19.84 -5.44 3.73
N GLU A 230 -20.88 -5.63 4.55
CA GLU A 230 -21.22 -6.94 5.12
C GLU A 230 -21.47 -7.98 4.03
N GLY A 231 -22.30 -7.64 3.03
CA GLY A 231 -22.56 -8.52 1.90
C GLY A 231 -21.31 -8.86 1.10
N GLN A 232 -20.40 -7.89 0.89
CA GLN A 232 -19.13 -8.13 0.21
C GLN A 232 -18.19 -9.02 1.04
N LEU A 233 -18.11 -8.82 2.35
CA LEU A 233 -17.29 -9.66 3.24
C LEU A 233 -17.78 -11.11 3.25
N ASP A 234 -19.09 -11.35 3.29
CA ASP A 234 -19.66 -12.69 3.23
C ASP A 234 -19.40 -13.37 1.87
N TYR A 235 -19.56 -12.60 0.79
CA TYR A 235 -19.25 -13.05 -0.57
C TYR A 235 -17.79 -13.47 -0.71
N TYR A 236 -16.84 -12.57 -0.40
CA TYR A 236 -15.41 -12.86 -0.56
C TYR A 236 -14.93 -13.96 0.37
N LYS A 237 -15.50 -14.09 1.57
CA LYS A 237 -15.19 -15.22 2.44
C LYS A 237 -15.50 -16.55 1.75
N THR A 238 -16.69 -16.66 1.17
CA THR A 238 -17.13 -17.87 0.45
C THR A 238 -16.30 -18.14 -0.80
N LEU A 239 -15.95 -17.09 -1.55
CA LEU A 239 -15.10 -17.20 -2.74
C LEU A 239 -13.69 -17.67 -2.40
N LEU A 240 -13.05 -17.04 -1.41
CA LEU A 240 -11.68 -17.32 -0.99
C LEU A 240 -11.50 -18.74 -0.43
N ASP A 241 -12.51 -19.25 0.28
CA ASP A 241 -12.49 -20.62 0.82
C ASP A 241 -12.50 -21.69 -0.28
N LYS A 242 -12.98 -21.35 -1.49
CA LYS A 242 -13.01 -22.24 -2.65
C LYS A 242 -11.82 -22.07 -3.59
N LYS A 243 -11.14 -20.91 -3.55
CA LYS A 243 -10.04 -20.61 -4.48
C LYS A 243 -8.82 -21.45 -4.15
N THR A 244 -8.13 -21.97 -5.17
CA THR A 244 -6.85 -22.69 -5.01
C THR A 244 -5.70 -21.71 -4.80
N ASP A 245 -4.64 -22.15 -4.12
CA ASP A 245 -3.40 -21.36 -4.02
C ASP A 245 -2.72 -21.29 -5.39
N ASP A 246 -2.54 -20.08 -5.89
CA ASP A 246 -1.98 -19.74 -7.20
C ASP A 246 -0.59 -19.09 -7.08
N ARG A 247 0.04 -19.13 -5.90
CA ARG A 247 1.40 -18.64 -5.71
C ARG A 247 2.42 -19.48 -6.47
N ARG A 248 3.39 -18.80 -7.07
CA ARG A 248 4.56 -19.43 -7.69
C ARG A 248 5.51 -19.97 -6.62
N GLU A 249 5.90 -21.24 -6.77
CA GLU A 249 6.78 -21.90 -5.80
C GLU A 249 8.28 -21.57 -5.98
N SER A 250 8.75 -21.51 -7.23
CA SER A 250 10.19 -21.31 -7.56
C SER A 250 10.71 -19.97 -7.03
N TRP A 251 11.98 -19.96 -6.63
CA TRP A 251 12.71 -18.76 -6.20
C TRP A 251 13.69 -18.24 -7.27
N ASP A 252 13.88 -18.97 -8.38
CA ASP A 252 15.00 -18.78 -9.32
C ASP A 252 15.07 -17.36 -9.92
N VAL A 253 13.90 -16.76 -10.18
CA VAL A 253 13.85 -15.37 -10.69
C VAL A 253 14.27 -14.39 -9.60
N LEU A 254 13.79 -14.56 -8.37
CA LEU A 254 14.07 -13.64 -7.26
C LEU A 254 15.52 -13.77 -6.80
N ASP A 255 16.05 -14.98 -6.72
CA ASP A 255 17.45 -15.23 -6.39
C ASP A 255 18.39 -14.60 -7.41
N ARG A 256 18.07 -14.71 -8.72
CA ARG A 256 18.85 -14.07 -9.78
C ARG A 256 18.82 -12.55 -9.66
N LEU A 257 17.63 -11.96 -9.51
CA LEU A 257 17.47 -10.51 -9.34
C LEU A 257 18.26 -10.00 -8.14
N PHE A 258 18.22 -10.73 -7.02
CA PHE A 258 19.00 -10.38 -5.84
C PHE A 258 20.50 -10.43 -6.14
N LEU A 259 21.02 -11.53 -6.69
CA LEU A 259 22.45 -11.65 -6.99
C LEU A 259 22.95 -10.64 -8.03
N GLU A 260 22.12 -10.25 -8.99
CA GLU A 260 22.44 -9.20 -9.96
C GLU A 260 22.53 -7.83 -9.30
N SER A 261 21.61 -7.49 -8.38
CA SER A 261 21.61 -6.21 -7.67
C SER A 261 22.88 -5.97 -6.82
N LEU A 262 23.49 -7.04 -6.32
CA LEU A 262 24.72 -6.97 -5.52
C LEU A 262 25.98 -6.71 -6.36
N LYS A 263 25.91 -6.89 -7.68
CA LYS A 263 27.03 -6.64 -8.61
C LYS A 263 27.10 -5.20 -9.09
N VAL A 264 25.99 -4.48 -9.02
CA VAL A 264 25.89 -3.07 -9.43
C VAL A 264 26.55 -2.21 -8.36
N ARG A 265 27.67 -1.57 -8.71
CA ARG A 265 28.42 -0.63 -7.86
C ARG A 265 28.14 0.80 -8.30
#